data_AF-K8ZA25-F1
#
_entry.id   AF-K8ZA25-F1
#
_cell.length_a   1.000
_cell.length_b   1.000
_cell.length_c   1.000
_cell.angle_alpha   90.00
_cell.angle_beta   90.00
_cell.angle_gamma   90.00
#
_symmetry.space_group_name_H-M   'P 1'
#
loop_
_entity.id
_entity.type
_entity.pdbx_description
1 polymer ?
#
loop_
_entity_poly.entity_id
_entity_poly.type
_entity_poly.pdbx_seq_one_letter_code
_entity_poly.pdbx_strand_id
1 'polypeptide(L)'
;MKEEKEPIQEAPLWQLSTVEGKTFVYQEDVVFQLVENYRDAFQLEVFQEKFIDLLLKYDFIVGDWGFEQLRLRGFFYDDVKNTPKEWKISTLEDYLYEYCNFGCPYFVLERLSGEKGRYIPPKKRNHKKQEEKKPNYKNKKKPNPKKRKKRGERNV
;
A
#
# COMPACT_ATOMS: atom_id res chain seq x y z
N MET A 1 17.69 5.57 -54.96
CA MET A 1 17.79 4.48 -53.97
C MET A 1 17.40 5.10 -52.63
N LYS A 2 16.15 4.89 -52.23
CA LYS A 2 15.63 5.41 -50.96
C LYS A 2 16.08 4.41 -49.90
N GLU A 3 17.04 4.81 -49.09
CA GLU A 3 17.39 4.09 -47.89
C GLU A 3 16.37 4.51 -46.82
N GLU A 4 15.24 3.80 -46.80
CA GLU A 4 14.34 3.82 -45.65
C GLU A 4 15.10 3.16 -44.49
N LYS A 5 15.75 4.01 -43.70
CA LYS A 5 16.22 3.61 -42.38
C LYS A 5 14.97 3.32 -41.55
N GLU A 6 14.72 2.05 -41.27
CA GLU A 6 13.74 1.65 -40.29
C GLU A 6 14.01 2.41 -38.98
N PRO A 7 12.99 2.96 -38.32
CA PRO A 7 13.18 3.72 -37.11
C PRO A 7 13.73 2.78 -36.04
N ILE A 8 14.95 3.06 -35.59
CA ILE A 8 15.59 2.41 -34.46
C ILE A 8 14.68 2.69 -33.27
N GLN A 9 13.85 1.72 -32.89
CA GLN A 9 13.13 1.74 -31.62
C GLN A 9 14.21 1.58 -30.55
N GLU A 10 14.76 2.68 -30.05
CA GLU A 10 15.63 2.69 -28.88
C GLU A 10 14.80 2.16 -27.71
N ALA A 11 14.88 0.85 -27.49
CA ALA A 11 14.38 0.21 -26.28
C ALA A 11 15.10 0.91 -25.12
N PRO A 12 14.36 1.58 -24.22
CA PRO A 12 15.01 2.36 -23.18
C PRO A 12 15.72 1.42 -22.18
N LEU A 13 16.82 1.92 -21.62
CA LEU A 13 17.84 1.24 -20.79
C LEU A 13 17.35 0.71 -19.42
N TRP A 14 16.12 0.20 -19.31
CA TRP A 14 15.51 -0.29 -18.05
C TRP A 14 14.92 -1.71 -18.16
N GLN A 15 15.44 -2.53 -19.07
CA GLN A 15 14.83 -3.81 -19.42
C GLN A 15 14.83 -4.81 -18.25
N LEU A 16 13.64 -5.20 -17.80
CA LEU A 16 13.50 -6.34 -16.90
C LEU A 16 13.74 -7.62 -17.74
N SER A 17 14.80 -8.37 -17.42
CA SER A 17 15.15 -9.60 -18.16
C SER A 17 14.90 -10.86 -17.31
N THR A 18 14.36 -11.91 -17.94
CA THR A 18 14.09 -13.20 -17.28
C THR A 18 15.33 -14.06 -17.34
N VAL A 19 15.86 -14.48 -16.18
CA VAL A 19 17.08 -15.30 -16.08
C VAL A 19 16.75 -16.77 -15.85
N GLU A 20 15.73 -17.07 -15.04
CA GLU A 20 15.39 -18.44 -14.66
C GLU A 20 13.91 -18.57 -14.34
N GLY A 21 13.04 -18.30 -15.33
CA GLY A 21 11.57 -18.48 -15.32
C GLY A 21 10.77 -17.64 -14.32
N LYS A 22 11.22 -17.58 -13.07
CA LYS A 22 10.70 -16.80 -11.94
C LYS A 22 11.64 -15.68 -11.51
N THR A 23 12.88 -15.65 -11.99
CA THR A 23 13.86 -14.61 -11.63
C THR A 23 13.94 -13.54 -12.72
N PHE A 24 13.83 -12.29 -12.30
CA PHE A 24 13.76 -11.09 -13.13
C PHE A 24 14.82 -10.08 -12.68
N VAL A 25 15.56 -9.50 -13.60
CA VAL A 25 16.64 -8.55 -13.29
C VAL A 25 16.28 -7.17 -13.80
N TYR A 26 16.29 -6.17 -12.92
CA TYR A 26 16.08 -4.74 -13.19
C TYR A 26 17.39 -3.98 -13.04
N GLN A 27 17.79 -3.23 -14.09
CA GLN A 27 18.96 -2.32 -14.09
C GLN A 27 20.24 -2.93 -13.47
N GLU A 28 20.68 -4.07 -14.01
CA GLU A 28 21.91 -4.86 -13.70
C GLU A 28 22.16 -5.29 -12.23
N ASP A 29 21.68 -4.54 -11.24
CA ASP A 29 21.98 -4.73 -9.82
C ASP A 29 20.77 -5.18 -8.99
N VAL A 30 19.55 -4.99 -9.49
CA VAL A 30 18.32 -5.31 -8.74
C VAL A 30 17.71 -6.59 -9.27
N VAL A 31 17.60 -7.60 -8.42
CA VAL A 31 17.04 -8.90 -8.80
C VAL A 31 15.75 -9.15 -8.04
N PHE A 32 14.68 -9.43 -8.78
CA PHE A 32 13.38 -9.84 -8.28
C PHE A 32 13.13 -11.32 -8.58
N GLN A 33 12.37 -11.97 -7.70
CA GLN A 33 11.90 -13.33 -7.89
C GLN A 33 10.40 -13.38 -7.68
N LEU A 34 9.70 -14.05 -8.59
CA LEU A 34 8.28 -14.36 -8.48
C LEU A 34 8.08 -15.50 -7.51
N VAL A 35 7.64 -15.12 -6.30
CA VAL A 35 7.36 -16.03 -5.19
C VAL A 35 5.97 -16.62 -5.35
N GLU A 36 5.00 -15.79 -5.76
CA GLU A 36 3.61 -16.20 -5.89
C GLU A 36 2.98 -15.63 -7.15
N ASN A 37 2.23 -16.47 -7.87
CA ASN A 37 1.50 -16.08 -9.08
C ASN A 37 0.11 -16.72 -9.04
N TYR A 38 -0.86 -16.00 -8.52
CA TYR A 38 -2.24 -16.48 -8.41
C TYR A 38 -3.01 -16.13 -9.69
N ARG A 39 -3.54 -17.16 -10.36
CA ARG A 39 -4.31 -17.05 -11.63
C ARG A 39 -3.52 -16.40 -12.77
N ASP A 40 -2.23 -16.70 -12.88
CA ASP A 40 -1.35 -16.20 -13.94
C ASP A 40 -1.40 -14.67 -14.10
N ALA A 41 -1.47 -13.98 -12.96
CA ALA A 41 -1.59 -12.53 -12.88
C ALA A 41 -0.33 -11.79 -13.33
N PHE A 42 0.83 -12.43 -13.30
CA PHE A 42 2.08 -11.77 -13.64
C PHE A 42 2.25 -11.62 -15.15
N GLN A 43 2.26 -10.38 -15.62
CA GLN A 43 2.53 -10.01 -17.02
C GLN A 43 3.71 -9.04 -17.03
N LEU A 44 4.82 -9.46 -17.66
CA LEU A 44 6.09 -8.74 -17.62
C LEU A 44 5.98 -7.33 -18.22
N GLU A 45 5.28 -7.22 -19.34
CA GLU A 45 5.13 -6.00 -20.13
C GLU A 45 4.34 -4.96 -19.33
N VAL A 46 3.20 -5.35 -18.76
CA VAL A 46 2.34 -4.45 -17.97
C VAL A 46 3.01 -4.07 -16.65
N PHE A 47 3.74 -5.01 -16.03
CA PHE A 47 4.52 -4.74 -14.83
C PHE A 47 5.56 -3.65 -15.09
N GLN A 48 6.34 -3.78 -16.17
CA GLN A 48 7.36 -2.81 -16.55
C GLN A 48 6.77 -1.40 -16.76
N GLU A 49 5.62 -1.29 -17.43
CA GLU A 49 4.94 -0.01 -17.67
C GLU A 49 4.46 0.68 -16.37
N LYS A 50 4.05 -0.12 -15.37
CA LYS A 50 3.54 0.39 -14.08
C LYS A 50 4.63 0.57 -13.03
N PHE A 51 5.80 -0.03 -13.25
CA PHE A 51 6.89 0.02 -12.31
C PHE A 51 7.39 1.46 -12.14
N ILE A 52 7.65 1.83 -10.88
CA ILE A 52 8.22 3.14 -10.54
C ILE A 52 9.40 2.91 -9.60
N ASP A 53 10.45 3.72 -9.74
CA ASP A 53 11.67 3.60 -8.92
C ASP A 53 11.40 3.70 -7.41
N LEU A 54 10.32 4.36 -7.00
CA LEU A 54 9.90 4.41 -5.59
C LEU A 54 9.63 3.01 -5.02
N LEU A 55 9.27 2.03 -5.85
CA LEU A 55 9.04 0.66 -5.42
C LEU A 55 10.34 -0.07 -5.04
N LEU A 56 11.50 0.39 -5.54
CA LEU A 56 12.81 -0.16 -5.19
C LEU A 56 13.16 -0.01 -3.71
N LYS A 57 12.46 0.85 -2.95
CA LYS A 57 12.70 0.93 -1.51
C LYS A 57 12.15 -0.28 -0.73
N TYR A 58 11.20 -1.01 -1.31
CA TYR A 58 10.53 -2.13 -0.66
C TYR A 58 11.24 -3.45 -0.94
N ASP A 59 10.96 -4.44 -0.09
CA ASP A 59 11.52 -5.78 -0.23
C ASP A 59 10.61 -6.68 -1.06
N PHE A 60 9.30 -6.45 -0.98
CA PHE A 60 8.29 -7.14 -1.77
C PHE A 60 7.49 -6.14 -2.60
N ILE A 61 7.14 -6.56 -3.81
CA ILE A 61 6.21 -5.86 -4.68
C ILE A 61 5.06 -6.81 -4.99
N VAL A 62 3.87 -6.38 -4.62
CA VAL A 62 2.63 -7.09 -4.87
C VAL A 62 1.93 -6.39 -6.01
N GLY A 63 1.59 -7.15 -7.04
CA GLY A 63 0.75 -6.69 -8.13
C GLY A 63 -0.62 -7.33 -8.03
N ASP A 64 -1.67 -6.52 -7.96
CA ASP A 64 -3.05 -7.00 -7.94
C ASP A 64 -3.88 -6.34 -9.04
N TRP A 65 -4.87 -7.06 -9.56
CA TRP A 65 -5.70 -6.62 -10.67
C TRP A 65 -7.04 -6.10 -10.19
N GLY A 66 -7.13 -4.78 -10.02
CA GLY A 66 -8.38 -4.08 -9.70
C GLY A 66 -9.02 -3.51 -10.97
N PHE A 67 -10.23 -3.95 -11.32
CA PHE A 67 -10.93 -3.48 -12.54
C PHE A 67 -10.07 -3.57 -13.81
N GLU A 68 -9.37 -4.70 -13.98
CA GLU A 68 -8.43 -4.94 -15.10
C GLU A 68 -7.24 -3.97 -15.16
N GLN A 69 -7.00 -3.19 -14.11
CA GLN A 69 -5.82 -2.34 -13.99
C GLN A 69 -4.86 -2.94 -12.99
N LEU A 70 -3.62 -3.15 -13.43
CA LEU A 70 -2.54 -3.56 -12.55
C LEU A 70 -2.21 -2.44 -11.57
N ARG A 71 -2.26 -2.77 -10.29
CA ARG A 71 -1.85 -1.91 -9.18
C ARG A 71 -0.61 -2.53 -8.55
N LEU A 72 0.41 -1.71 -8.30
CA LEU A 72 1.62 -2.15 -7.62
C LEU A 72 1.67 -1.56 -6.21
N ARG A 73 1.88 -2.43 -5.22
CA ARG A 73 2.04 -2.06 -3.83
C ARG A 73 3.32 -2.67 -3.27
N GLY A 74 4.09 -1.87 -2.54
CA GLY A 74 5.30 -2.32 -1.89
C GLY A 74 5.10 -2.70 -0.43
N PHE A 75 5.79 -3.77 0.00
CA PHE A 75 5.80 -4.27 1.37
C PHE A 75 7.24 -4.53 1.84
N PHE A 76 7.45 -4.45 3.15
CA PHE A 76 8.71 -4.77 3.81
C PHE A 76 8.61 -6.12 4.51
N TYR A 77 9.76 -6.69 4.82
CA TYR A 77 9.85 -7.78 5.78
C TYR A 77 9.31 -7.40 7.16
N ASP A 78 8.83 -8.42 7.88
CA ASP A 78 8.25 -8.24 9.21
C ASP A 78 9.27 -7.85 10.28
N ASP A 79 10.55 -8.14 10.04
CA ASP A 79 11.69 -7.88 10.94
C ASP A 79 12.11 -6.39 10.95
N VAL A 80 11.71 -5.62 9.94
CA VAL A 80 12.06 -4.19 9.83
C VAL A 80 11.37 -3.39 10.94
N LYS A 81 12.19 -2.85 11.85
CA LYS A 81 11.74 -2.02 12.97
C LYS A 81 11.20 -0.69 12.46
N ASN A 82 10.15 -0.17 13.12
CA ASN A 82 9.47 1.08 12.79
C ASN A 82 8.68 1.10 11.47
N THR A 83 8.51 -0.04 10.81
CA THR A 83 7.58 -0.15 9.67
C THR A 83 6.13 -0.26 10.18
N PRO A 84 5.19 0.56 9.68
CA PRO A 84 3.76 0.39 9.95
C PRO A 84 3.27 -1.01 9.56
N LYS A 85 2.33 -1.57 10.31
CA LYS A 85 1.81 -2.93 10.03
C LYS A 85 1.27 -3.05 8.61
N GLU A 86 0.58 -2.03 8.10
CA GLU A 86 0.01 -1.97 6.75
C GLU A 86 1.06 -2.08 5.62
N TRP A 87 2.35 -1.91 5.92
CA TRP A 87 3.44 -2.00 4.95
C TRP A 87 4.25 -3.27 5.14
N LYS A 88 3.80 -4.20 5.98
CA LYS A 88 4.47 -5.48 6.24
C LYS A 88 3.85 -6.59 5.41
N ILE A 89 4.68 -7.52 4.95
CA ILE A 89 4.21 -8.66 4.16
C ILE A 89 3.21 -9.53 4.95
N SER A 90 3.29 -9.57 6.29
CA SER A 90 2.31 -10.27 7.14
C SER A 90 0.86 -9.81 6.94
N THR A 91 0.63 -8.58 6.49
CA THR A 91 -0.72 -8.03 6.28
C THR A 91 -1.16 -8.08 4.81
N LEU A 92 -0.46 -8.85 3.97
CA LEU A 92 -0.82 -9.01 2.57
C LEU A 92 -2.24 -9.55 2.39
N GLU A 93 -2.60 -10.58 3.15
CA GLU A 93 -3.94 -11.17 3.08
C GLU A 93 -5.01 -10.13 3.39
N ASP A 94 -4.86 -9.37 4.48
CA ASP A 94 -5.77 -8.29 4.86
C ASP A 94 -5.89 -7.22 3.74
N TYR A 95 -4.75 -6.85 3.13
CA TYR A 95 -4.72 -5.93 2.01
C TYR A 95 -5.52 -6.46 0.80
N LEU A 96 -5.33 -7.74 0.44
CA LEU A 96 -6.07 -8.35 -0.65
C LEU A 96 -7.56 -8.39 -0.31
N TYR A 97 -7.96 -8.77 0.90
CA TYR A 97 -9.37 -8.78 1.30
C TYR A 97 -10.03 -7.39 1.28
N GLU A 98 -9.29 -6.33 1.64
CA GLU A 98 -9.83 -4.98 1.70
C GLU A 98 -9.89 -4.31 0.32
N TYR A 99 -8.89 -4.52 -0.52
CA TYR A 99 -8.71 -3.75 -1.77
C TYR A 99 -8.92 -4.57 -3.06
N CYS A 100 -8.80 -5.90 -3.02
CA CYS A 100 -8.85 -6.81 -4.17
C CYS A 100 -10.14 -7.64 -4.06
N ASN A 101 -11.02 -7.53 -5.06
CA ASN A 101 -12.31 -8.23 -5.05
C ASN A 101 -12.10 -9.76 -4.95
N PHE A 102 -13.12 -10.51 -4.51
CA PHE A 102 -13.00 -11.97 -4.43
C PHE A 102 -12.52 -12.60 -5.75
N GLY A 103 -11.45 -13.39 -5.69
CA GLY A 103 -10.87 -14.06 -6.86
C GLY A 103 -10.06 -13.14 -7.78
N CYS A 104 -9.77 -11.92 -7.36
CA CYS A 104 -8.87 -11.00 -8.05
C CYS A 104 -7.48 -11.65 -8.23
N PRO A 105 -6.93 -11.71 -9.46
CA PRO A 105 -5.60 -12.21 -9.72
C PRO A 105 -4.56 -11.32 -9.06
N TYR A 106 -3.51 -11.91 -8.50
CA TYR A 106 -2.39 -11.17 -7.92
C TYR A 106 -1.09 -11.95 -8.04
N PHE A 107 0.03 -11.26 -7.92
CA PHE A 107 1.36 -11.84 -7.86
C PHE A 107 2.20 -11.14 -6.79
N VAL A 108 3.23 -11.85 -6.33
CA VAL A 108 4.20 -11.35 -5.35
C VAL A 108 5.60 -11.54 -5.88
N LEU A 109 6.32 -10.43 -6.03
CA LEU A 109 7.74 -10.38 -6.32
C LEU A 109 8.51 -10.07 -5.04
N GLU A 110 9.54 -10.87 -4.75
CA GLU A 110 10.52 -10.62 -3.71
C GLU A 110 11.82 -10.11 -4.32
N ARG A 111 12.43 -9.10 -3.72
CA ARG A 111 13.76 -8.64 -4.11
C ARG A 111 14.83 -9.50 -3.43
N LEU A 112 15.64 -10.19 -4.25
CA LEU A 112 16.73 -11.06 -3.80
C LEU A 112 18.07 -10.32 -3.63
N SER A 113 18.37 -9.36 -4.50
CA SER A 113 19.66 -8.66 -4.52
C SER A 113 19.49 -7.20 -4.97
N GLY A 114 20.43 -6.36 -4.55
CA GLY A 114 20.45 -4.90 -4.71
C GLY A 114 20.65 -4.22 -3.36
N GLU A 115 21.41 -3.12 -3.31
CA GLU A 115 21.54 -2.34 -2.07
C GLU A 115 20.13 -2.00 -1.57
N LYS A 116 19.77 -2.48 -0.37
CA LYS A 116 18.51 -2.11 0.26
C LYS A 116 18.45 -0.59 0.29
N GLY A 117 17.61 0.00 -0.55
CA GLY A 117 17.31 1.43 -0.48
C GLY A 117 16.86 1.68 0.95
N ARG A 118 17.75 2.26 1.77
CA ARG A 118 17.57 2.33 3.22
C ARG A 118 16.19 2.92 3.47
N TYR A 119 15.25 2.14 3.99
CA TYR A 119 13.97 2.68 4.42
C TYR A 119 14.28 3.74 5.47
N ILE A 120 14.16 5.02 5.09
CA ILE A 120 14.18 6.14 6.02
C ILE A 120 12.73 6.25 6.47
N PRO A 121 12.36 5.76 7.68
CA PRO A 121 11.02 5.96 8.18
C PRO A 121 10.71 7.46 8.14
N PRO A 122 9.52 7.87 7.68
CA PRO A 122 9.13 9.28 7.77
C PRO A 122 9.29 9.69 9.23
N LYS A 123 10.20 10.64 9.49
CA LYS A 123 10.38 11.21 10.84
C LYS A 123 8.99 11.62 11.29
N LYS A 124 8.49 10.99 12.37
CA LYS A 124 7.27 11.43 13.04
C LYS A 124 7.45 12.93 13.25
N ARG A 125 6.75 13.77 12.46
CA ARG A 125 6.60 15.16 12.83
C ARG A 125 5.92 15.06 14.17
N ASN A 126 6.61 15.48 15.22
CA ASN A 126 5.96 15.79 16.47
C ASN A 126 4.91 16.84 16.10
N HIS A 127 3.70 16.39 15.78
CA HIS A 127 2.51 17.17 16.02
C HIS A 127 2.53 17.34 17.52
N LYS A 128 3.26 18.37 17.96
CA LYS A 128 3.05 19.03 19.23
C LYS A 128 1.54 19.23 19.23
N LYS A 129 0.86 18.41 20.01
CA LYS A 129 -0.54 18.56 20.32
C LYS A 129 -0.62 20.00 20.81
N GLN A 130 -1.06 20.93 19.96
CA GLN A 130 -1.51 22.20 20.47
C GLN A 130 -2.65 21.79 21.38
N GLU A 131 -2.39 21.90 22.68
CA GLU A 131 -3.46 21.97 23.66
C GLU A 131 -4.35 23.13 23.19
N GLU A 132 -5.39 22.79 22.43
CA GLU A 132 -6.59 23.60 22.41
C GLU A 132 -7.05 23.65 23.86
N LYS A 133 -6.69 24.75 24.53
CA LYS A 133 -7.21 25.12 25.83
C LYS A 133 -8.72 25.14 25.70
N LYS A 134 -9.38 24.04 26.07
CA LYS A 134 -10.83 24.02 26.26
C LYS A 134 -11.15 25.17 27.23
N PRO A 135 -12.06 26.11 26.90
CA PRO A 135 -12.47 27.12 27.85
C PRO A 135 -13.08 26.44 29.07
N ASN A 136 -12.53 26.78 30.23
CA ASN A 136 -12.94 26.26 31.53
C ASN A 136 -14.32 26.81 31.90
N TYR A 137 -15.39 26.12 31.49
CA TYR A 137 -16.76 26.44 31.92
C TYR A 137 -17.04 25.80 33.29
N LYS A 138 -16.37 26.28 34.34
CA LYS A 138 -16.86 26.09 35.72
C LYS A 138 -17.98 27.09 35.99
N ASN A 139 -19.06 26.58 36.56
CA ASN A 139 -20.24 27.27 37.10
C ASN A 139 -21.34 27.70 36.11
N LYS A 140 -22.27 26.79 35.83
CA LYS A 140 -23.70 27.13 35.87
C LYS A 140 -24.51 26.05 36.62
N LYS A 141 -25.16 26.51 37.68
CA LYS A 141 -26.06 25.78 38.57
C LYS A 141 -27.12 25.02 37.75
N LYS A 142 -27.34 23.74 38.05
CA LYS A 142 -28.49 22.97 37.57
C LYS A 142 -29.79 23.58 38.14
N PRO A 143 -30.78 23.99 37.33
CA PRO A 143 -32.13 24.19 37.85
C PRO A 143 -32.82 22.84 38.02
N ASN A 144 -33.50 22.71 39.16
CA ASN A 144 -34.18 21.53 39.66
C ASN A 144 -35.38 21.12 38.77
N PRO A 145 -35.58 19.85 38.39
CA PRO A 145 -36.79 19.44 37.68
C PRO A 145 -37.96 19.32 38.68
N LYS A 146 -38.85 20.33 38.69
CA LYS A 146 -40.10 20.29 39.46
C LYS A 146 -41.05 19.24 38.86
N LYS A 147 -41.46 18.32 39.74
CA LYS A 147 -42.49 17.27 39.61
C LYS A 147 -43.70 17.68 38.75
N ARG A 148 -43.96 16.94 37.67
CA ARG A 148 -45.30 16.88 37.04
C ARG A 148 -46.21 16.02 37.92
N LYS A 149 -47.19 16.63 38.58
CA LYS A 149 -48.27 15.90 39.27
C LYS A 149 -49.20 15.27 38.22
N LYS A 150 -49.44 13.96 38.36
CA LYS A 150 -50.47 13.20 37.65
C LYS A 150 -51.86 13.71 38.07
N ARG A 151 -52.78 13.63 37.11
CA ARG A 151 -54.18 14.08 37.14
C ARG A 151 -55.06 12.99 37.77
N GLY A 152 -55.88 13.40 38.75
CA GLY A 152 -57.25 12.91 39.01
C GLY A 152 -57.44 11.60 39.77
N GLU A 153 -58.12 11.66 40.93
CA GLU A 153 -59.26 10.79 41.29
C GLU A 153 -60.06 11.35 42.50
N ARG A 154 -61.35 11.02 42.52
CA ARG A 154 -62.49 11.56 43.32
C ARG A 154 -62.62 10.90 44.71
N ASN A 155 -63.48 11.52 45.56
CA ASN A 155 -64.25 11.01 46.73
C ASN A 155 -64.18 12.09 47.85
N VAL A 156 -65.22 12.60 48.51
CA VAL A 156 -66.66 12.32 48.71
C VAL A 156 -67.39 13.67 48.72
#